data_AF-A0A9E4MK22-F1
#
_entry.id   AF-A0A9E4MK22-F1
#
_cell.length_a   1.000
_cell.length_b   1.000
_cell.length_c   1.000
_cell.angle_alpha   90.00
_cell.angle_beta   90.00
_cell.angle_gamma   90.00
#
_symmetry.space_group_name_H-M   'P 1'
#
loop_
_entity.id
_entity.type
_entity.pdbx_description
1 polymer ?
#
loop_
_entity_poly.entity_id
_entity_poly.type
_entity_poly.pdbx_seq_one_letter_code
_entity_poly.pdbx_strand_id
1 'polypeptide(L)'
;MRVARYYCPTAHRTFSLLPDCLASRLSGSLEEVEAVVTAVEAAPSIEAAADRLRPDIELPGAVRWVRRRYSATRAALLVLVTSTPALLGNCEPTLAEVRQRLGTPVLRHACTGGS
;
A
#
# COMPACT_ATOMS: atom_id res chain seq x y z
N MET A 1 -15.09 3.50 16.47
CA MET A 1 -14.12 3.43 15.34
C MET A 1 -14.39 4.63 14.44
N ARG A 2 -13.39 5.50 14.22
CA ARG A 2 -13.54 6.75 13.46
C ARG A 2 -12.83 6.59 12.11
N VAL A 3 -13.58 6.71 11.02
CA VAL A 3 -13.04 6.66 9.66
C VAL A 3 -12.61 8.07 9.27
N ALA A 4 -11.34 8.23 8.88
CA ALA A 4 -10.85 9.50 8.37
C ALA A 4 -11.56 9.82 7.06
N ARG A 5 -12.40 10.86 7.12
CA ARG A 5 -13.17 11.38 5.99
C ARG A 5 -12.42 12.58 5.44
N TYR A 6 -12.03 12.52 4.18
CA TYR A 6 -11.34 13.61 3.53
C TYR A 6 -12.33 14.39 2.69
N TYR A 7 -12.43 15.69 2.98
CA TYR A 7 -13.24 16.61 2.22
C TYR A 7 -12.41 17.17 1.05
N CYS A 8 -12.87 16.97 -0.17
CA CYS A 8 -12.31 17.64 -1.33
C CYS A 8 -13.11 18.92 -1.60
N PRO A 9 -12.50 20.11 -1.44
CA PRO A 9 -13.20 21.38 -1.66
C PRO A 9 -13.53 21.61 -3.13
N THR A 10 -12.69 21.15 -4.06
CA THR A 10 -12.89 21.34 -5.51
C THR A 10 -14.08 20.56 -6.05
N ALA A 11 -14.30 19.34 -5.55
CA ALA A 11 -15.43 18.50 -5.96
C ALA A 11 -16.64 18.65 -5.01
N HIS A 12 -16.51 19.44 -3.93
CA HIS A 12 -17.45 19.52 -2.81
C HIS A 12 -17.95 18.15 -2.32
N ARG A 13 -17.08 17.14 -2.35
CA ARG A 13 -17.41 15.76 -1.99
C ARG A 13 -16.44 15.25 -0.95
N THR A 14 -17.00 14.56 0.02
CA THR A 14 -16.24 13.78 0.99
C THR A 14 -16.03 12.39 0.43
N PHE A 15 -14.78 11.98 0.25
CA PHE A 15 -14.46 10.62 -0.18
C PHE A 15 -13.56 9.93 0.86
N SER A 16 -13.71 8.61 0.96
CA SER A 16 -12.75 7.73 1.63
C SER A 16 -11.94 7.03 0.54
N LEU A 17 -10.61 7.15 0.56
CA LEU A 17 -9.78 6.63 -0.54
C LEU A 17 -9.60 5.12 -0.58
N LEU A 18 -10.00 4.36 0.43
CA LEU A 18 -10.27 2.92 0.29
C LEU A 18 -11.06 2.43 1.52
N PRO A 19 -11.88 1.36 1.37
CA PRO A 19 -12.95 0.97 2.28
C PRO A 19 -12.45 0.40 3.61
N ASP A 20 -13.38 0.25 4.55
CA ASP A 20 -13.20 -0.26 5.92
C ASP A 20 -12.59 -1.70 6.02
N CYS A 21 -11.99 -2.23 4.95
CA CYS A 21 -11.46 -3.58 4.81
C CYS A 21 -10.04 -3.73 4.19
N LEU A 22 -9.38 -2.63 3.79
CA LEU A 22 -8.03 -2.40 4.35
C LEU A 22 -8.19 -2.27 5.88
N ALA A 23 -9.28 -1.63 6.30
CA ALA A 23 -9.63 -1.30 7.67
C ALA A 23 -10.28 -2.43 8.53
N SER A 24 -10.12 -3.71 8.18
CA SER A 24 -10.49 -4.83 9.09
C SER A 24 -9.61 -6.08 9.01
N ARG A 25 -8.63 -6.17 8.09
CA ARG A 25 -7.71 -7.33 7.98
C ARG A 25 -6.23 -6.99 8.20
N LEU A 26 -5.87 -5.71 8.11
CA LEU A 26 -4.55 -5.18 8.41
C LEU A 26 -4.70 -4.08 9.45
N SER A 27 -3.97 -4.20 10.56
CA SER A 27 -3.83 -3.11 11.53
C SER A 27 -2.80 -2.11 11.01
N GLY A 28 -3.01 -0.82 11.27
CA GLY A 28 -2.02 0.23 10.96
C GLY A 28 -2.50 1.30 9.99
N SER A 29 -1.61 2.25 9.70
CA SER A 29 -1.85 3.28 8.69
C SER A 29 -1.53 2.79 7.28
N LEU A 30 -2.00 3.50 6.26
CA LEU A 30 -1.67 3.18 4.87
C LEU A 30 -0.17 3.37 4.59
N GLU A 31 0.45 4.38 5.21
CA GLU A 31 1.90 4.63 5.15
C GLU A 31 2.71 3.48 5.78
N GLU A 32 2.22 2.90 6.87
CA GLU A 32 2.85 1.73 7.50
C GLU A 32 2.82 0.53 6.55
N VAL A 33 1.67 0.28 5.90
CA VAL A 33 1.55 -0.79 4.90
C VAL A 33 2.48 -0.53 3.71
N GLU A 34 2.56 0.70 3.21
CA GLU A 34 3.47 1.09 2.13
C GLU A 34 4.93 0.83 2.50
N ALA A 35 5.34 1.25 3.70
CA ALA A 35 6.70 1.08 4.21
C ALA A 35 7.06 -0.40 4.35
N VAL A 36 6.15 -1.22 4.87
CA VAL A 36 6.33 -2.67 5.00
C VAL A 36 6.49 -3.33 3.63
N VAL A 37 5.61 -3.01 2.67
CA VAL A 37 5.67 -3.62 1.34
C VAL A 37 6.93 -3.20 0.61
N THR A 38 7.31 -1.91 0.68
CA THR A 38 8.56 -1.40 0.13
C THR A 38 9.78 -2.13 0.74
N ALA A 39 9.76 -2.33 2.06
CA ALA A 39 10.78 -3.07 2.77
C ALA A 39 10.90 -4.54 2.34
N VAL A 40 9.78 -5.19 1.98
CA VAL A 40 9.75 -6.56 1.49
C VAL A 40 10.24 -6.65 0.06
N GLU A 41 9.79 -5.75 -0.82
CA GLU A 41 10.22 -5.69 -2.23
C GLU A 41 11.74 -5.44 -2.37
N ALA A 42 12.35 -4.73 -1.41
CA ALA A 42 13.78 -4.46 -1.37
C ALA A 42 14.62 -5.53 -0.64
N ALA A 43 13.99 -6.50 0.01
CA ALA A 43 14.70 -7.51 0.80
C ALA A 43 15.06 -8.74 -0.04
N PRO A 44 16.16 -9.45 0.31
CA PRO A 44 16.53 -10.70 -0.37
C PRO A 44 15.52 -11.84 -0.10
N SER A 45 14.73 -11.74 0.98
CA SER A 45 13.66 -12.69 1.29
C SER A 45 12.62 -12.07 2.24
N ILE A 46 11.45 -12.71 2.33
CA ILE A 46 10.40 -12.33 3.29
C ILE A 46 10.89 -12.53 4.72
N GLU A 47 11.67 -13.57 4.97
CA GLU A 47 12.25 -13.88 6.28
C GLU A 47 13.22 -12.77 6.70
N ALA A 48 14.09 -12.30 5.80
CA ALA A 48 15.00 -11.18 6.08
C ALA A 48 14.24 -9.86 6.32
N ALA A 49 13.17 -9.61 5.57
CA ALA A 49 12.30 -8.46 5.82
C ALA A 49 11.59 -8.59 7.18
N ALA A 50 11.08 -9.77 7.52
CA ALA A 50 10.34 -10.03 8.74
C ALA A 50 11.21 -9.86 9.99
N ASP A 51 12.43 -10.43 9.97
CA ASP A 51 13.41 -10.31 11.06
C ASP A 51 13.76 -8.83 11.34
N ARG A 52 13.93 -8.03 10.28
CA ARG A 52 14.20 -6.59 10.39
C ARG A 52 12.99 -5.76 10.84
N LEU A 53 11.80 -6.07 10.35
CA LEU A 53 10.60 -5.27 10.58
C LEU A 53 9.93 -5.54 11.93
N ARG A 54 10.04 -6.76 12.45
CA ARG A 54 9.40 -7.21 13.69
C ARG A 54 10.34 -8.07 14.54
N PRO A 55 11.47 -7.51 15.02
CA PRO A 55 12.41 -8.23 15.90
C PRO A 55 11.83 -8.50 17.30
N ASP A 56 10.66 -7.92 17.61
CA ASP A 56 9.96 -8.03 18.89
C ASP A 56 9.16 -9.33 19.06
N ILE A 57 9.01 -10.13 18.00
CA ILE A 57 8.26 -11.39 18.02
C ILE A 57 9.05 -12.50 17.31
N GLU A 58 8.68 -13.75 17.57
CA GLU A 58 9.32 -14.89 16.90
C GLU A 58 9.17 -14.83 15.38
N LEU A 59 10.22 -15.24 14.66
CA LEU A 59 10.32 -15.17 13.20
C LEU A 59 9.09 -15.76 12.45
N PRO A 60 8.52 -16.92 12.84
CA PRO A 60 7.30 -17.41 12.18
C PRO A 60 6.11 -16.45 12.31
N GLY A 61 5.99 -15.77 13.44
CA GLY A 61 4.99 -14.73 13.67
C GLY A 61 5.22 -13.50 12.81
N ALA A 62 6.46 -13.02 12.76
CA ALA A 62 6.88 -11.90 11.92
C ALA A 62 6.61 -12.18 10.43
N VAL A 63 6.99 -13.36 9.94
CA VAL A 63 6.75 -13.78 8.54
C VAL A 63 5.25 -13.79 8.21
N ARG A 64 4.39 -14.33 9.09
CA ARG A 64 2.94 -14.30 8.87
C ARG A 64 2.40 -12.87 8.81
N TRP A 65 2.89 -11.99 9.69
CA TRP A 65 2.48 -10.59 9.74
C TRP A 65 2.86 -9.82 8.47
N VAL A 66 4.08 -10.06 7.96
CA VAL A 66 4.59 -9.48 6.71
C VAL A 66 3.82 -10.02 5.50
N ARG A 67 3.69 -11.36 5.37
CA ARG A 67 3.00 -12.00 4.24
C ARG A 67 1.57 -11.51 4.10
N ARG A 68 0.84 -11.36 5.21
CA ARG A 68 -0.54 -10.86 5.17
C ARG A 68 -0.65 -9.47 4.53
N ARG A 69 0.28 -8.57 4.85
CA ARG A 69 0.34 -7.21 4.27
C ARG A 69 0.75 -7.26 2.80
N TYR A 70 1.84 -7.95 2.52
CA TYR A 70 2.39 -8.04 1.18
C TYR A 70 1.42 -8.67 0.18
N SER A 71 0.79 -9.80 0.52
CA SER A 71 -0.14 -10.48 -0.38
C SER A 71 -1.38 -9.65 -0.69
N ALA A 72 -1.92 -8.93 0.30
CA ALA A 72 -3.08 -8.07 0.09
C ALA A 72 -2.75 -6.91 -0.86
N THR A 73 -1.60 -6.25 -0.65
CA THR A 73 -1.15 -5.16 -1.51
C THR A 73 -0.84 -5.66 -2.92
N ARG A 74 -0.13 -6.79 -3.05
CA ARG A 74 0.20 -7.35 -4.36
C ARG A 74 -1.03 -7.75 -5.18
N ALA A 75 -2.05 -8.30 -4.53
CA ALA A 75 -3.32 -8.59 -5.20
C ALA A 75 -4.01 -7.31 -5.71
N ALA A 76 -4.02 -6.24 -4.91
CA ALA A 76 -4.57 -4.95 -5.32
C ALA A 76 -3.79 -4.33 -6.49
N LEU A 77 -2.45 -4.36 -6.44
CA LEU A 77 -1.60 -3.87 -7.52
C LEU A 77 -1.81 -4.64 -8.82
N LEU A 78 -1.96 -5.96 -8.74
CA LEU A 78 -2.25 -6.79 -9.91
C LEU A 78 -3.60 -6.39 -10.55
N VAL A 79 -4.63 -6.18 -9.74
CA VAL A 79 -5.93 -5.70 -10.24
C VAL A 79 -5.79 -4.32 -10.89
N LEU A 80 -5.04 -3.40 -10.30
CA LEU A 80 -4.82 -2.06 -10.86
C LEU A 80 -4.09 -2.11 -12.21
N VAL A 81 -2.98 -2.83 -12.29
CA VAL A 81 -2.20 -2.99 -13.53
C VAL A 81 -3.05 -3.62 -14.64
N THR A 82 -3.79 -4.68 -14.32
CA THR A 82 -4.59 -5.42 -15.32
C THR A 82 -5.86 -4.68 -15.75
N SER A 83 -6.46 -3.87 -14.88
CA SER A 83 -7.66 -3.07 -15.21
C SER A 83 -7.35 -1.74 -15.89
N THR A 84 -6.12 -1.24 -15.78
CA THR A 84 -5.73 0.09 -16.29
C THR A 84 -4.47 0.04 -17.18
N PRO A 85 -4.43 -0.83 -18.22
CA PRO A 85 -3.26 -1.00 -19.05
C PRO A 85 -2.90 0.27 -19.85
N ALA A 86 -3.88 1.14 -20.13
CA ALA A 86 -3.64 2.41 -20.81
C ALA A 86 -2.77 3.39 -19.98
N LEU A 87 -2.83 3.31 -18.65
CA LEU A 87 -2.06 4.18 -17.75
C LEU A 87 -0.77 3.52 -17.27
N LEU A 88 -0.82 2.22 -16.97
CA LEU A 88 0.29 1.49 -16.34
C LEU A 88 1.12 0.68 -17.34
N GLY A 89 0.58 0.36 -18.52
CA GLY A 89 1.24 -0.50 -19.50
C GLY A 89 1.57 -1.88 -18.92
N ASN A 90 2.67 -2.48 -19.39
CA ASN A 90 3.19 -3.75 -18.86
C ASN A 90 4.04 -3.53 -17.60
N CYS A 91 3.46 -2.91 -16.58
CA CYS A 91 4.11 -2.68 -15.29
C CYS A 91 4.06 -3.96 -14.44
N GLU A 92 5.15 -4.29 -13.74
CA GLU A 92 5.12 -5.30 -12.69
C GLU A 92 4.25 -4.79 -11.53
N PRO A 93 3.40 -5.63 -10.92
CA PRO A 93 2.55 -5.26 -9.78
C PRO A 93 3.36 -5.11 -8.48
N THR A 94 4.35 -4.22 -8.47
CA THR A 94 5.11 -3.77 -7.31
C THR A 94 4.81 -2.32 -7.00
N LEU A 95 4.97 -1.91 -5.73
CA LEU A 95 4.81 -0.50 -5.37
C LEU A 95 5.86 0.37 -6.06
N ALA A 96 7.09 -0.14 -6.19
CA ALA A 96 8.18 0.59 -6.82
C ALA A 96 7.84 0.98 -8.28
N GLU A 97 7.41 0.02 -9.10
CA GLU A 97 7.12 0.30 -10.50
C GLU A 97 5.83 1.09 -10.69
N VAL A 98 4.76 0.76 -9.96
CA VAL A 98 3.50 1.51 -10.05
C VAL A 98 3.70 2.96 -9.63
N ARG A 99 4.52 3.24 -8.60
CA ARG A 99 4.91 4.60 -8.20
C ARG A 99 5.63 5.34 -9.31
N GLN A 100 6.58 4.67 -9.97
CA GLN A 100 7.35 5.27 -11.06
C GLN A 100 6.45 5.65 -12.24
N ARG A 101 5.44 4.83 -12.54
CA ARG A 101 4.46 5.08 -13.62
C ARG A 101 3.47 6.19 -13.27
N LEU A 102 3.01 6.25 -12.02
CA LEU A 102 2.05 7.27 -11.58
C LEU A 102 2.68 8.64 -11.30
N GLY A 103 4.02 8.74 -11.22
CA GLY A 103 4.73 9.99 -10.90
C GLY A 103 4.40 10.56 -9.52
N THR A 104 3.71 9.78 -8.69
CA THR A 104 3.21 10.12 -7.36
C THR A 104 3.33 8.88 -6.47
N PRO A 105 3.59 9.04 -5.16
CA PRO A 105 3.48 7.92 -4.23
C PRO A 105 2.08 7.28 -4.32
N VAL A 106 2.05 5.97 -4.58
CA VAL A 106 0.85 5.18 -4.94
C VAL A 106 -0.21 5.25 -3.85
N LEU A 107 0.24 5.46 -2.60
CA LEU A 107 -0.61 5.54 -1.43
C LEU A 107 -0.63 6.93 -0.78
N ARG A 108 -0.17 8.01 -1.47
CA ARG A 108 -0.44 9.37 -0.99
C ARG A 108 -1.82 9.84 -1.40
N HIS A 109 -2.46 10.50 -0.43
CA HIS A 109 -3.51 11.48 -0.66
C HIS A 109 -3.00 12.54 -1.65
N ALA A 110 -3.61 12.57 -2.85
CA ALA A 110 -3.50 13.71 -3.74
C ALA A 110 -4.25 14.91 -3.14
N CYS A 111 -3.55 15.67 -2.29
CA CYS A 111 -3.86 17.08 -2.06
C CYS A 111 -2.77 17.90 -2.75
N THR A 112 -2.78 17.96 -4.08
CA THR A 112 -2.00 18.97 -4.81
C THR A 112 -2.82 20.26 -4.84
N GLY A 113 -2.65 21.09 -3.81
CA GLY A 113 -3.01 22.50 -3.85
C GLY A 113 -1.76 23.29 -4.21
N GLY A 114 -1.76 23.85 -5.42
CA GLY A 114 -0.73 24.81 -5.84
C GLY A 114 -0.88 26.15 -5.13
N SER A 115 0.26 26.82 -5.00
CA SER A 115 0.37 28.27 -5.13
C SER A 115 1.62 28.53 -5.95
#